data_AF-A0A8J5CD65-F1
#
_entry.id   AF-A0A8J5CD65-F1
#
_cell.length_a   1.000
_cell.length_b   1.000
_cell.length_c   1.000
_cell.angle_alpha   90.00
_cell.angle_beta   90.00
_cell.angle_gamma   90.00
#
_symmetry.space_group_name_H-M   'P 1'
#
loop_
_entity.id
_entity.type
_entity.pdbx_description
1 polymer ?
#
loop_
_entity_poly.entity_id
_entity_poly.type
_entity_poly.pdbx_seq_one_letter_code
_entity_poly.pdbx_strand_id
1 'polypeptide(L)'
;MNSRLSGRNLTGNILAELASLTGLVELWLDGNVLCGHIPALGACLSLRNIHLENNKLTGDLSFLDGLSNLQELYVQNNMLSGTVPGHLLGKNIVFTRIPKKLRLFSREDDLPPPQPFQELSEANC
;
A
#
# COMPACT_ATOMS: atom_id res chain seq x y z
N MET A 1 11.97 -14.96 6.09
CA MET A 1 12.05 -14.48 7.49
C MET A 1 10.68 -13.97 7.88
N ASN A 2 10.23 -14.21 9.10
CA ASN A 2 8.91 -13.76 9.58
C ASN A 2 9.14 -12.81 10.75
N SER A 3 8.53 -11.63 10.73
CA SER A 3 8.63 -10.65 11.81
C SER A 3 7.28 -10.53 12.49
N ARG A 4 7.17 -10.97 13.74
CA ARG A 4 5.93 -10.98 14.51
C ARG A 4 6.04 -10.16 15.80
N LEU A 5 5.38 -9.01 15.81
CA LEU A 5 5.39 -8.03 16.91
C LEU A 5 3.96 -7.57 17.30
N SER A 6 2.95 -8.39 17.05
CA SER A 6 1.55 -8.10 17.34
C SER A 6 1.27 -7.88 18.84
N GLY A 7 0.41 -6.91 19.19
CA GLY A 7 -0.10 -6.76 20.57
C GLY A 7 0.92 -6.28 21.62
N ARG A 8 2.02 -5.63 21.20
CA ARG A 8 3.13 -5.26 22.08
C ARG A 8 3.11 -3.80 22.55
N ASN A 9 2.00 -3.10 22.33
CA ASN A 9 1.84 -1.69 22.69
C ASN A 9 2.94 -0.80 22.08
N LEU A 10 3.47 -1.20 20.91
CA LEU A 10 4.50 -0.46 20.20
C LEU A 10 3.94 0.90 19.74
N THR A 11 4.75 1.94 19.87
CA THR A 11 4.40 3.32 19.52
C THR A 11 5.38 3.89 18.50
N GLY A 12 4.97 4.95 17.80
CA GLY A 12 5.83 5.64 16.83
C GLY A 12 5.62 5.13 15.40
N ASN A 13 6.53 5.54 14.51
CA ASN A 13 6.42 5.29 13.08
C ASN A 13 7.05 3.95 12.68
N ILE A 14 6.57 3.38 11.58
CA ILE A 14 7.26 2.27 10.91
C ILE A 14 8.48 2.85 10.20
N LEU A 15 9.66 2.40 10.61
CA LEU A 15 10.94 2.86 10.09
C LEU A 15 11.19 2.37 8.65
N ALA A 16 11.78 3.23 7.82
CA ALA A 16 12.04 2.95 6.40
C ALA A 16 13.02 1.78 6.21
N GLU A 17 13.85 1.52 7.21
CA GLU A 17 14.77 0.39 7.31
C GLU A 17 14.05 -0.96 7.19
N LEU A 18 12.73 -1.03 7.48
CA LEU A 18 11.94 -2.24 7.24
C LEU A 18 11.95 -2.65 5.76
N ALA A 19 12.03 -1.68 4.84
CA ALA A 19 12.11 -1.93 3.40
C ALA A 19 13.43 -2.58 2.97
N SER A 20 14.47 -2.54 3.81
CA SER A 20 15.75 -3.21 3.54
C SER A 20 15.70 -4.73 3.79
N LEU A 21 14.65 -5.23 4.44
CA LEU A 21 14.47 -6.64 4.76
C LEU A 21 13.91 -7.42 3.56
N THR A 22 14.70 -7.55 2.49
CA THR A 22 14.28 -8.19 1.21
C THR A 22 13.86 -9.66 1.36
N GLY A 23 14.33 -10.34 2.40
CA GLY A 23 13.97 -11.72 2.74
C GLY A 23 12.73 -11.89 3.63
N LEU A 24 11.99 -10.81 3.90
CA LEU A 24 10.78 -10.85 4.72
C LEU A 24 9.62 -11.50 3.95
N VAL A 25 8.98 -12.49 4.55
CA VAL A 25 7.85 -13.23 3.97
C VAL A 25 6.54 -12.83 4.64
N GLU A 26 6.59 -12.62 5.95
CA GLU A 26 5.44 -12.24 6.76
C GLU A 26 5.79 -11.06 7.67
N LEU A 27 4.89 -10.08 7.72
CA LEU A 27 4.97 -8.92 8.59
C LEU A 27 3.72 -8.84 9.47
N TRP A 28 3.89 -8.99 10.78
CA TRP A 28 2.80 -8.88 11.74
C TRP A 28 3.08 -7.77 12.75
N LEU A 29 2.36 -6.65 12.62
CA LEU A 29 2.43 -5.48 13.50
C LEU A 29 1.04 -5.11 14.06
N ASP A 30 0.06 -6.00 13.93
CA ASP A 30 -1.33 -5.77 14.34
C ASP A 30 -1.50 -5.55 15.86
N GLY A 31 -2.52 -4.80 16.25
CA GLY A 31 -2.85 -4.57 17.67
C GLY A 31 -1.81 -3.76 18.43
N ASN A 32 -1.15 -2.80 17.77
CA ASN A 32 -0.22 -1.87 18.40
C ASN A 32 -0.79 -0.43 18.39
N VAL A 33 0.02 0.55 18.78
CA VAL A 33 -0.31 1.98 18.75
C VAL A 33 0.60 2.72 17.77
N LEU A 34 1.01 2.03 16.70
CA LEU A 34 1.87 2.59 15.66
C LEU A 34 1.11 3.68 14.90
N CYS A 35 1.82 4.74 14.53
CA CYS A 35 1.26 5.91 13.86
C CYS A 35 2.12 6.34 12.66
N GLY A 36 1.67 7.37 11.95
CA GLY A 36 2.39 7.91 10.80
C GLY A 36 2.26 7.05 9.55
N HIS A 37 3.11 7.33 8.56
CA HIS A 37 3.08 6.71 7.24
C HIS A 37 3.78 5.35 7.23
N ILE A 38 3.29 4.45 6.37
CA ILE A 38 3.96 3.19 6.10
C ILE A 38 5.00 3.44 5.00
N PRO A 39 6.29 3.12 5.20
CA PRO A 39 7.31 3.30 4.18
C PRO A 39 7.09 2.34 3.01
N ALA A 40 7.63 2.67 1.83
CA ALA A 40 7.52 1.82 0.65
C ALA A 40 8.12 0.43 0.90
N LEU A 41 7.32 -0.63 0.76
CA LEU A 41 7.76 -2.00 0.98
C LEU A 41 8.10 -2.73 -0.32
N GLY A 42 8.06 -2.06 -1.47
CA GLY A 42 8.25 -2.67 -2.79
C GLY A 42 9.55 -3.43 -3.01
N ALA A 43 10.59 -3.18 -2.20
CA ALA A 43 11.83 -3.95 -2.23
C ALA A 43 11.72 -5.32 -1.55
N CYS A 44 10.73 -5.53 -0.67
CA CYS A 44 10.46 -6.79 0.01
C CYS A 44 9.67 -7.75 -0.89
N LEU A 45 10.26 -8.15 -2.02
CA LEU A 45 9.61 -8.97 -3.04
C LEU A 45 9.15 -10.34 -2.54
N SER A 46 9.68 -10.82 -1.41
CA SER A 46 9.30 -12.09 -0.79
C SER A 46 8.05 -11.99 0.09
N LEU A 47 7.51 -10.79 0.35
CA LEU A 47 6.36 -10.59 1.22
C LEU A 47 5.09 -11.22 0.63
N ARG A 48 4.43 -12.01 1.47
CA ARG A 48 3.17 -12.70 1.17
C ARG A 48 2.05 -12.25 2.09
N ASN A 49 2.34 -11.99 3.37
CA ASN A 49 1.32 -11.68 4.37
C ASN A 49 1.70 -10.42 5.13
N ILE A 50 0.77 -9.46 5.18
CA ILE A 50 0.94 -8.20 5.91
C ILE A 50 -0.27 -8.01 6.83
N HIS A 51 -0.01 -7.95 8.13
CA HIS A 51 -0.97 -7.69 9.20
C HIS A 51 -0.61 -6.39 9.91
N LEU A 52 -1.39 -5.34 9.67
CA LEU A 52 -1.21 -4.00 10.24
C LEU A 52 -2.47 -3.51 10.97
N GLU A 53 -3.50 -4.35 11.07
CA GLU A 53 -4.79 -3.97 11.63
C GLU A 53 -4.72 -3.52 13.09
N ASN A 54 -5.71 -2.72 13.50
CA ASN A 54 -5.79 -2.20 14.87
C ASN A 54 -4.55 -1.37 15.26
N ASN A 55 -4.25 -0.35 14.46
CA ASN A 55 -3.18 0.62 14.71
C ASN A 55 -3.71 2.05 14.42
N LYS A 56 -2.83 3.06 14.46
CA LYS A 56 -3.12 4.45 14.14
C LYS A 56 -2.35 4.92 12.89
N LEU A 57 -2.10 4.02 11.94
CA LEU A 57 -1.34 4.33 10.72
C LEU A 57 -2.15 5.23 9.78
N THR A 58 -1.47 6.16 9.12
CA THR A 58 -2.01 7.18 8.21
C THR A 58 -1.34 7.09 6.83
N GLY A 59 -1.87 7.81 5.84
CA GLY A 59 -1.30 7.86 4.49
C GLY A 59 -2.10 7.05 3.49
N ASP A 60 -1.50 6.73 2.36
CA ASP A 60 -2.10 5.95 1.28
C ASP A 60 -1.55 4.50 1.23
N LEU A 61 -1.97 3.76 0.19
CA LEU A 61 -1.53 2.38 -0.03
C LEU A 61 -0.32 2.24 -0.98
N SER A 62 0.38 3.34 -1.30
CA SER A 62 1.55 3.32 -2.19
C SER A 62 2.66 2.40 -1.65
N PHE A 63 2.65 2.11 -0.34
CA PHE A 63 3.61 1.18 0.27
C PHE A 63 3.53 -0.25 -0.28
N LEU A 64 2.42 -0.60 -0.94
CA LEU A 64 2.19 -1.90 -1.57
C LEU A 64 2.74 -1.99 -2.99
N ASP A 65 3.20 -0.88 -3.57
CA ASP A 65 3.75 -0.85 -4.93
C ASP A 65 4.96 -1.78 -5.03
N GLY A 66 4.98 -2.63 -6.05
CA GLY A 66 6.04 -3.62 -6.26
C GLY A 66 5.87 -4.94 -5.50
N LEU A 67 4.91 -5.06 -4.57
CA LEU A 67 4.63 -6.31 -3.85
C LEU A 67 3.87 -7.33 -4.70
N SER A 68 4.55 -7.93 -5.67
CA SER A 68 3.96 -8.86 -6.65
C SER A 68 3.56 -10.22 -6.05
N ASN A 69 4.16 -10.62 -4.93
CA ASN A 69 3.90 -11.91 -4.28
C ASN A 69 2.90 -11.84 -3.11
N LEU A 70 2.30 -10.67 -2.87
CA LEU A 70 1.35 -10.48 -1.77
C LEU A 70 0.11 -11.36 -1.95
N GLN A 71 -0.28 -12.04 -0.89
CA GLN A 71 -1.42 -12.97 -0.82
C GLN A 71 -2.46 -12.48 0.19
N GLU A 72 -2.02 -11.94 1.33
CA GLU A 72 -2.89 -11.50 2.41
C GLU A 72 -2.52 -10.09 2.88
N LEU A 73 -3.54 -9.26 3.05
CA LEU A 73 -3.39 -7.88 3.51
C LEU A 73 -4.51 -7.52 4.49
N TYR A 74 -4.12 -7.28 5.74
CA TYR A 74 -5.00 -6.82 6.81
C TYR A 74 -4.57 -5.42 7.25
N VAL A 75 -5.41 -4.43 7.00
CA VAL A 75 -5.15 -3.01 7.28
C VAL A 75 -6.31 -2.31 7.98
N GLN A 76 -7.36 -3.07 8.33
CA GLN A 76 -8.57 -2.56 8.97
C GLN A 76 -8.26 -1.89 10.32
N ASN A 77 -9.13 -0.98 10.74
CA ASN A 77 -8.96 -0.21 11.99
C ASN A 77 -7.63 0.57 12.00
N ASN A 78 -7.33 1.27 10.90
CA ASN A 78 -6.32 2.31 10.76
C ASN A 78 -6.94 3.57 10.15
N MET A 79 -6.13 4.61 9.91
CA MET A 79 -6.50 5.86 9.25
C MET A 79 -5.94 5.96 7.82
N LEU A 80 -5.70 4.81 7.17
CA LEU A 80 -5.22 4.71 5.79
C LEU A 80 -6.30 5.13 4.79
N SER A 81 -5.86 5.66 3.65
CA SER A 81 -6.68 6.22 2.57
C SER A 81 -6.10 5.88 1.19
N GLY A 82 -6.61 6.46 0.10
CA GLY A 82 -6.09 6.24 -1.25
C GLY A 82 -6.76 5.10 -2.01
N THR A 83 -6.05 4.56 -2.99
CA THR A 83 -6.54 3.53 -3.92
C THR A 83 -5.70 2.27 -3.76
N VAL A 84 -6.34 1.10 -3.83
CA VAL A 84 -5.61 -0.17 -3.90
C VAL A 84 -4.84 -0.23 -5.22
N PRO A 85 -3.51 -0.49 -5.21
CA PRO A 85 -2.75 -0.60 -6.43
C PRO A 85 -3.29 -1.67 -7.38
N GLY A 86 -3.33 -1.36 -8.68
CA GLY A 86 -3.97 -2.20 -9.70
C GLY A 86 -3.40 -3.62 -9.79
N HIS A 87 -2.11 -3.82 -9.50
CA HIS A 87 -1.49 -5.15 -9.51
C HIS A 87 -2.01 -6.09 -8.41
N LEU A 88 -2.71 -5.55 -7.41
CA LEU A 88 -3.39 -6.31 -6.36
C LEU A 88 -4.88 -6.52 -6.68
N LEU A 89 -5.47 -5.69 -7.54
CA LEU A 89 -6.84 -5.81 -8.03
C LEU A 89 -6.93 -6.99 -9.02
N GLY A 90 -7.14 -8.20 -8.50
CA GLY A 90 -7.20 -9.43 -9.30
C GLY A 90 -6.45 -10.60 -8.67
N LYS A 91 -5.67 -10.35 -7.62
CA LYS A 91 -5.17 -11.42 -6.75
C LYS A 91 -6.28 -11.79 -5.76
N ASN A 92 -6.26 -13.04 -5.30
CA ASN A 92 -7.18 -13.57 -4.29
C ASN A 92 -6.83 -13.01 -2.88
N ILE A 93 -6.58 -11.70 -2.81
CA ILE A 93 -6.21 -11.00 -1.59
C ILE A 93 -7.50 -10.72 -0.83
N VAL A 94 -7.58 -11.28 0.37
CA VAL A 94 -8.72 -11.04 1.25
C VAL A 94 -8.60 -9.62 1.81
N PHE A 95 -9.18 -8.64 1.12
CA PHE A 95 -9.37 -7.29 1.66
C PHE A 95 -10.48 -7.35 2.72
N THR A 96 -10.13 -7.73 3.95
CA THR A 96 -11.11 -8.06 4.99
C THR A 96 -11.96 -6.89 5.46
N ARG A 97 -11.53 -5.63 5.27
CA ARG A 97 -12.43 -4.48 5.27
C ARG A 97 -11.72 -3.25 4.75
N ILE A 98 -12.07 -2.84 3.54
CA ILE A 98 -11.62 -1.56 2.99
C ILE A 98 -12.28 -0.45 3.84
N PRO A 99 -11.51 0.44 4.50
CA PRO A 99 -12.06 1.61 5.17
C PRO A 99 -12.94 2.39 4.18
N LYS A 100 -14.05 2.97 4.62
CA LYS A 100 -14.99 3.73 3.75
C LYS A 100 -14.32 4.83 2.90
N LYS A 101 -13.09 5.24 3.24
CA LYS A 101 -12.25 6.24 2.55
C LYS A 101 -11.37 5.69 1.43
N LEU A 102 -11.26 4.37 1.30
CA LEU A 102 -10.41 3.74 0.30
C LEU A 102 -11.24 3.42 -0.95
N ARG A 103 -10.79 3.92 -2.09
CA ARG A 103 -11.43 3.69 -3.38
C ARG A 103 -10.90 2.39 -3.96
N LEU A 104 -11.80 1.50 -4.35
CA LEU A 104 -11.46 0.24 -5.05
C LEU A 104 -11.04 0.48 -6.50
N PHE A 105 -11.44 1.62 -7.06
CA PHE A 105 -11.14 2.03 -8.43
C PHE A 105 -10.75 3.51 -8.42
N SER A 106 -9.65 3.85 -9.08
CA SER A 106 -9.51 5.17 -9.69
C SER A 106 -10.63 5.25 -10.72
N ARG A 107 -11.63 6.12 -10.52
CA ARG A 107 -12.60 6.35 -11.59
C ARG A 107 -11.81 6.88 -12.79
N GLU A 108 -12.15 6.43 -13.99
CA GLU A 108 -11.68 7.03 -15.25
C GLU A 108 -12.01 8.54 -15.31
N ASP A 109 -12.87 9.03 -14.41
CA ASP A 109 -13.25 10.43 -14.21
C ASP A 109 -12.12 11.35 -13.69
N ASP A 110 -10.98 10.82 -13.20
CA ASP A 110 -9.83 11.61 -12.72
C ASP A 110 -8.67 11.68 -13.74
N LEU A 111 -8.86 11.22 -14.99
CA LEU A 111 -7.90 11.57 -16.04
C LEU A 111 -7.90 13.10 -16.22
N PRO A 112 -6.73 13.76 -16.23
CA PRO A 112 -6.69 15.14 -16.69
C PRO A 112 -7.34 15.18 -18.08
N PRO A 113 -8.16 16.20 -18.38
CA PRO A 113 -8.81 16.30 -19.69
C PRO A 113 -7.75 16.10 -20.76
N PRO A 114 -8.01 15.30 -21.82
CA PRO A 114 -7.03 15.02 -22.85
C PRO A 114 -6.46 16.36 -23.30
N GLN A 115 -5.15 16.52 -23.12
CA GLN A 115 -4.49 17.75 -23.52
C GLN A 115 -4.78 17.95 -25.00
N PRO A 116 -5.19 19.15 -25.43
CA PRO A 116 -5.43 19.40 -26.85
C PRO A 116 -4.17 18.99 -27.60
N PHE A 117 -4.36 18.16 -28.65
CA PHE A 117 -3.28 17.83 -29.57
C PHE A 117 -2.64 19.14 -30.01
N GLN A 118 -1.38 19.37 -29.60
CA GLN A 118 -0.55 20.31 -30.33
C GLN A 118 -0.37 19.68 -31.71
N GLU A 119 -1.17 20.15 -32.67
CA GLU A 119 -0.91 19.95 -34.08
C GLU A 119 0.58 20.24 -34.29
N LEU A 120 1.31 19.20 -34.71
CA LEU A 120 2.62 19.38 -35.30
C LEU A 120 2.38 20.28 -36.51
N SER A 121 2.60 21.58 -36.31
CA SER A 121 2.75 22.56 -37.37
C SER A 121 3.82 22.03 -38.31
N GLU A 122 3.38 21.48 -39.42
CA GLU A 122 4.16 21.29 -40.63
C GLU A 122 4.92 22.59 -40.91
N ALA A 123 6.24 22.53 -40.81
CA ALA A 123 7.10 23.48 -41.50
C ALA A 123 7.88 22.67 -42.53
N ASN A 124 7.29 22.57 -43.71
CA ASN A 124 8.00 22.34 -44.95
C ASN A 124 8.87 23.59 -45.25
N CYS A 125 10.19 23.45 -45.03
CA CYS A 125 11.31 23.89 -45.90
C CYS A 125 12.63 23.74 -45.12
#